data_AF-U5H1I7-F1
#
_entry.id   AF-U5H1I7-F1
#
_cell.length_a   1.000
_cell.length_b   1.000
_cell.length_c   1.000
_cell.angle_alpha   90.00
_cell.angle_beta   90.00
_cell.angle_gamma   90.00
#
_symmetry.space_group_name_H-M   'P 1'
#
loop_
_entity.id
_entity.type
_entity.pdbx_description
1 polymer ?
#
loop_
_entity_poly.entity_id
_entity_poly.type
_entity_poly.pdbx_seq_one_letter_code
_entity_poly.pdbx_strand_id
1 'polypeptide(L)'
;MPVSRGKRTDDLEGQEDVPFLDEESKDARNDSFAFGDEEALNRTRFDESQHNLTHDYPPASPNTSPQSHSWVHEFKHGKWRRMVVPSIMLYLLYASYTLFRTSGPSDWWWAKSSPVVFDLLDPTVYVKTPGQSLLDRGKVNWGPFTLNHPTDEVAWTAQAGEPFTLTVQCDATIVGTEECSPQYVVHFRGPVSEAVPSNPALYKHDLKTGTTEIRHTLIQAGFYDIWITPEVIGNPDCSENDQHWTVKGSGQRPLHVVEAPKSSRLVSDGFRECTTVDYEGPAHGRWISVPHINPKYRLTPWLQSHLQDQDTNLTTTDQYIYVPYRCKQTRLDVKHSLEELPSVKHVAYIGDSILRTSFCGHLYPSLHDGQIGGNCLYSDDLKTYHYSSKTFEYSFSNITKDTHRGVVRFSQRFLTDEFDKWQDTLADLVGPGVPPLTHVIVNVGLWLALIGEEAYIQRVSELLDYVQAVTSPSVHIIWASTPSVSPGIVCYNMFKRRGLRHHGILAQRALGIFRERFPLLKVDFIDYYRLTDARPETSTDGRHWVREDQPIPWMYEVRPWVGAADNALFQWAWDIWRVRAEDDQSARVNS
;
A
#
# COMPACT_ATOMS: atom_id res chain seq x y z
N MET A 1 -64.45 22.80 -28.98
CA MET A 1 -63.58 23.40 -30.02
C MET A 1 -62.46 24.16 -29.32
N PRO A 2 -61.20 24.18 -29.78
CA PRO A 2 -60.30 23.14 -30.36
C PRO A 2 -59.18 22.72 -29.34
N VAL A 3 -58.54 21.53 -29.31
CA VAL A 3 -57.59 20.79 -30.19
C VAL A 3 -56.15 21.34 -30.27
N SER A 4 -55.15 20.58 -29.75
CA SER A 4 -53.86 20.18 -30.38
C SER A 4 -52.86 19.65 -29.31
N ARG A 5 -52.50 18.35 -29.21
CA ARG A 5 -51.51 17.52 -29.96
C ARG A 5 -50.01 17.92 -29.86
N GLY A 6 -49.26 17.20 -29.00
CA GLY A 6 -48.11 16.33 -29.35
C GLY A 6 -46.72 16.90 -29.71
N LYS A 7 -45.70 16.50 -28.92
CA LYS A 7 -44.30 16.11 -29.24
C LYS A 7 -43.61 15.84 -27.88
N ARG A 8 -43.21 14.63 -27.47
CA ARG A 8 -42.08 13.77 -27.91
C ARG A 8 -40.81 14.55 -28.24
N THR A 9 -39.91 14.61 -27.27
CA THR A 9 -38.47 14.77 -27.44
C THR A 9 -37.80 13.68 -26.60
N ASP A 10 -37.09 12.81 -27.30
CA ASP A 10 -35.96 12.06 -26.75
C ASP A 10 -34.90 13.07 -26.32
N ASP A 11 -34.26 12.86 -25.16
CA ASP A 11 -32.93 13.38 -24.85
C ASP A 11 -32.24 12.37 -23.91
N LEU A 12 -31.45 11.50 -24.53
CA LEU A 12 -30.32 10.80 -23.94
C LEU A 12 -29.12 11.73 -24.15
N GLU A 13 -28.62 12.41 -23.11
CA GLU A 13 -27.23 12.90 -23.03
C GLU A 13 -26.95 13.51 -21.65
N GLY A 14 -25.77 13.20 -21.10
CA GLY A 14 -25.08 14.04 -20.11
C GLY A 14 -25.43 13.84 -18.64
N GLN A 15 -24.77 12.88 -17.99
CA GLN A 15 -24.41 13.06 -16.58
C GLN A 15 -22.89 13.13 -16.52
N GLU A 16 -22.41 14.36 -16.74
CA GLU A 16 -21.01 14.75 -16.59
C GLU A 16 -20.62 14.63 -15.11
N ASP A 17 -19.43 14.06 -14.88
CA ASP A 17 -18.70 14.18 -13.63
C ASP A 17 -18.50 15.66 -13.32
N VAL A 18 -19.18 16.16 -12.29
CA VAL A 18 -18.99 17.52 -11.80
C VAL A 18 -17.74 17.53 -10.90
N PRO A 19 -16.65 18.23 -11.27
CA PRO A 19 -15.57 18.51 -10.34
C PRO A 19 -16.08 19.56 -9.34
N PHE A 20 -16.10 19.21 -8.05
CA PHE A 20 -16.32 20.20 -7.01
C PHE A 20 -15.11 21.14 -6.95
N LEU A 21 -15.35 22.40 -7.32
CA LEU A 21 -14.47 23.53 -7.04
C LEU A 21 -14.72 23.96 -5.59
N ASP A 22 -13.76 23.74 -4.70
CA ASP A 22 -13.74 24.37 -3.39
C ASP A 22 -13.06 25.75 -3.53
N GLU A 23 -13.87 26.81 -3.54
CA GLU A 23 -13.40 28.18 -3.31
C GLU A 23 -13.29 28.45 -1.80
N GLU A 24 -12.09 28.89 -1.42
CA GLU A 24 -11.69 29.66 -0.23
C GLU A 24 -11.95 29.10 1.18
N SER A 25 -10.84 28.73 1.82
CA SER A 25 -10.57 29.10 3.21
C SER A 25 -9.09 29.47 3.33
N LYS A 26 -8.80 30.77 3.20
CA LYS A 26 -7.56 31.39 3.70
C LYS A 26 -7.72 31.53 5.20
N ASP A 27 -7.11 30.63 5.97
CA ASP A 27 -6.65 30.90 7.34
C ASP A 27 -5.75 29.74 7.80
N ALA A 28 -4.54 29.69 7.24
CA ALA A 28 -3.44 28.96 7.84
C ALA A 28 -2.89 29.80 9.00
N ARG A 29 -3.40 29.58 10.22
CA ARG A 29 -2.74 30.06 11.43
C ARG A 29 -1.59 29.12 11.78
N ASN A 30 -0.40 29.71 11.84
CA ASN A 30 0.78 29.20 12.50
C ASN A 30 0.45 28.80 13.95
N ASP A 31 0.47 27.50 14.24
CA ASP A 31 0.70 27.00 15.59
C ASP A 31 1.96 26.14 15.59
N SER A 32 3.09 26.84 15.55
CA SER A 32 4.39 26.31 15.96
C SER A 32 4.36 26.14 17.49
N PHE A 33 4.21 24.90 17.97
CA PHE A 33 4.44 24.58 19.37
C PHE A 33 5.94 24.67 19.67
N ALA A 34 6.34 25.82 20.20
CA ALA A 34 7.66 26.05 20.77
C ALA A 34 7.73 25.44 22.18
N PHE A 35 8.63 24.50 22.39
CA PHE A 35 9.19 24.24 23.72
C PHE A 35 10.48 25.05 23.83
N GLY A 36 10.56 25.87 24.89
CA GLY A 36 11.58 26.89 25.07
C GLY A 36 12.97 26.32 25.34
N ASP A 37 13.93 26.80 24.56
CA ASP A 37 15.35 26.70 24.88
C ASP A 37 15.74 27.93 25.71
N GLU A 38 16.16 27.67 26.95
CA GLU A 38 17.07 28.58 27.65
C GLU A 38 18.50 28.34 27.16
N GLU A 39 19.24 29.46 27.13
CA GLU A 39 20.70 29.57 27.17
C GLU A 39 21.43 29.79 25.82
N ALA A 40 21.49 31.08 25.46
CA ALA A 40 22.47 31.65 24.57
C ALA A 40 23.81 31.90 25.29
N LEU A 41 24.94 31.59 24.63
CA LEU A 41 26.12 32.47 24.44
C LEU A 41 27.33 31.68 23.92
N ASN A 42 27.71 31.85 22.65
CA ASN A 42 28.87 32.69 22.29
C ASN A 42 29.26 32.64 20.79
N ARG A 43 29.72 33.82 20.34
CA ARG A 43 30.76 34.09 19.31
C ARG A 43 30.41 34.16 17.81
N THR A 44 30.09 35.40 17.41
CA THR A 44 30.87 36.24 16.47
C THR A 44 31.42 35.64 15.17
N ARG A 45 30.71 35.96 14.07
CA ARG A 45 31.09 36.91 12.99
C ARG A 45 32.53 36.84 12.46
N PHE A 46 32.68 36.47 11.18
CA PHE A 46 33.48 37.21 10.21
C PHE A 46 32.87 37.08 8.81
N ASP A 47 32.91 38.20 8.10
CA ASP A 47 32.30 38.56 6.82
C ASP A 47 33.40 38.62 5.75
N GLU A 48 33.06 38.37 4.48
CA GLU A 48 33.71 38.85 3.22
C GLU A 48 33.15 38.00 2.04
N SER A 49 32.14 38.46 1.28
CA SER A 49 32.21 39.38 0.11
C SER A 49 33.16 38.85 -0.99
N GLN A 50 32.80 38.45 -2.22
CA GLN A 50 31.91 38.97 -3.30
C GLN A 50 32.75 39.08 -4.60
N HIS A 51 32.06 38.94 -5.75
CA HIS A 51 32.39 39.32 -7.14
C HIS A 51 32.99 38.26 -8.10
N ASN A 52 32.25 37.79 -9.13
CA ASN A 52 31.90 38.40 -10.45
C ASN A 52 33.11 38.42 -11.42
N LEU A 53 33.08 38.17 -12.75
CA LEU A 53 32.06 38.17 -13.81
C LEU A 53 32.65 37.49 -15.10
N THR A 54 31.81 37.38 -16.13
CA THR A 54 31.78 36.58 -17.38
C THR A 54 32.50 37.14 -18.64
N HIS A 55 32.34 36.41 -19.78
CA HIS A 55 32.46 36.77 -21.24
C HIS A 55 33.85 36.64 -21.93
N ASP A 56 34.07 36.20 -23.20
CA ASP A 56 33.28 35.99 -24.44
C ASP A 56 33.99 35.03 -25.47
N TYR A 57 33.26 34.58 -26.51
CA TYR A 57 33.65 33.76 -27.71
C TYR A 57 34.02 34.65 -28.95
N PRO A 58 34.19 34.14 -30.22
CA PRO A 58 35.29 33.42 -30.92
C PRO A 58 35.77 34.20 -32.20
N PRO A 59 36.45 33.64 -33.26
CA PRO A 59 35.81 32.80 -34.32
C PRO A 59 36.71 31.88 -35.24
N ALA A 60 36.01 31.06 -36.06
CA ALA A 60 36.23 30.67 -37.48
C ALA A 60 37.23 29.57 -37.96
N SER A 61 36.67 28.69 -38.80
CA SER A 61 37.16 27.61 -39.71
C SER A 61 37.97 28.13 -40.94
N PRO A 62 38.37 27.39 -42.03
CA PRO A 62 37.86 26.11 -42.60
C PRO A 62 38.91 25.15 -43.24
N ASN A 63 38.48 23.97 -43.73
CA ASN A 63 38.77 23.49 -45.11
C ASN A 63 38.10 22.16 -45.51
N THR A 64 38.12 21.93 -46.82
CA THR A 64 37.16 21.28 -47.71
C THR A 64 37.50 19.85 -48.16
N SER A 65 36.48 19.19 -48.70
CA SER A 65 36.37 17.85 -49.33
C SER A 65 37.23 17.60 -50.58
N PRO A 66 37.20 16.38 -51.18
CA PRO A 66 36.33 16.18 -52.34
C PRO A 66 35.65 14.80 -52.50
N GLN A 67 34.69 14.80 -53.44
CA GLN A 67 33.66 13.82 -53.80
C GLN A 67 34.17 12.57 -54.56
N SER A 68 33.34 11.52 -54.61
CA SER A 68 33.09 10.78 -55.86
C SER A 68 31.63 10.29 -55.96
N HIS A 69 31.08 10.43 -57.16
CA HIS A 69 29.72 10.08 -57.58
C HIS A 69 29.60 8.61 -57.99
N SER A 70 28.45 7.99 -57.74
CA SER A 70 27.81 7.12 -58.74
C SER A 70 26.29 7.24 -58.64
N TRP A 71 25.65 7.41 -59.80
CA TRP A 71 24.22 7.53 -59.97
C TRP A 71 23.65 6.22 -60.53
N VAL A 72 22.32 6.09 -60.38
CA VAL A 72 21.36 5.26 -61.12
C VAL A 72 21.07 3.86 -60.55
N HIS A 73 19.98 3.75 -59.77
CA HIS A 73 18.76 3.07 -60.20
C HIS A 73 17.57 3.34 -59.23
N GLU A 74 16.40 3.58 -59.82
CA GLU A 74 15.06 3.27 -59.29
C GLU A 74 14.38 4.20 -58.26
N PHE A 75 14.03 5.37 -58.79
CA PHE A 75 12.73 6.00 -58.54
C PHE A 75 11.57 5.04 -58.91
N LYS A 76 10.96 4.36 -57.92
CA LYS A 76 9.53 3.96 -57.96
C LYS A 76 8.89 3.56 -56.63
N HIS A 77 9.63 3.46 -55.52
CA HIS A 77 9.06 3.08 -54.20
C HIS A 77 8.71 4.25 -53.26
N GLY A 78 9.16 5.48 -53.54
CA GLY A 78 9.02 6.60 -52.61
C GLY A 78 7.61 7.16 -52.45
N LYS A 79 6.81 7.20 -53.52
CA LYS A 79 5.42 7.72 -53.45
C LYS A 79 4.45 6.72 -52.80
N TRP A 80 4.64 5.43 -53.03
CA TRP A 80 3.84 4.38 -52.39
C TRP A 80 4.08 4.33 -50.88
N ARG A 81 5.35 4.39 -50.42
CA ARG A 81 5.65 4.46 -48.98
C ARG A 81 5.08 5.72 -48.31
N ARG A 82 5.10 6.87 -48.98
CA ARG A 82 4.60 8.15 -48.43
C ARG A 82 3.08 8.24 -48.35
N MET A 83 2.32 7.43 -49.10
CA MET A 83 0.87 7.36 -48.95
C MET A 83 0.44 6.18 -48.09
N VAL A 84 1.03 5.01 -48.31
CA VAL A 84 0.58 3.78 -47.66
C VAL A 84 0.97 3.72 -46.19
N VAL A 85 2.15 4.20 -45.79
CA VAL A 85 2.55 4.22 -44.37
C VAL A 85 1.63 5.12 -43.53
N PRO A 86 1.36 6.38 -43.90
CA PRO A 86 0.42 7.20 -43.15
C PRO A 86 -1.02 6.69 -43.24
N SER A 87 -1.46 6.11 -44.36
CA SER A 87 -2.79 5.49 -44.45
C SER A 87 -2.92 4.24 -43.57
N ILE A 88 -1.87 3.40 -43.47
CA ILE A 88 -1.84 2.25 -42.55
C ILE A 88 -1.78 2.75 -41.10
N MET A 89 -0.98 3.77 -40.79
CA MET A 89 -0.95 4.37 -39.45
C MET A 89 -2.31 4.97 -39.07
N LEU A 90 -2.97 5.68 -39.99
CA LEU A 90 -4.33 6.19 -39.76
C LEU A 90 -5.33 5.06 -39.60
N TYR A 91 -5.22 3.99 -40.38
CA TYR A 91 -6.10 2.83 -40.26
C TYR A 91 -5.86 2.06 -38.96
N LEU A 92 -4.61 1.94 -38.51
CA LEU A 92 -4.25 1.34 -37.22
C LEU A 92 -4.70 2.23 -36.06
N LEU A 93 -4.56 3.55 -36.15
CA LEU A 93 -5.09 4.49 -35.16
C LEU A 93 -6.61 4.47 -35.13
N TYR A 94 -7.27 4.44 -36.29
CA TYR A 94 -8.70 4.33 -36.40
C TYR A 94 -9.21 2.98 -35.88
N ALA A 95 -8.54 1.88 -36.22
CA ALA A 95 -8.84 0.53 -35.72
C ALA A 95 -8.59 0.43 -34.21
N SER A 96 -7.53 1.05 -33.68
CA SER A 96 -7.25 1.12 -32.25
C SER A 96 -8.30 1.95 -31.51
N TYR A 97 -8.69 3.09 -32.09
CA TYR A 97 -9.74 3.95 -31.56
C TYR A 97 -11.13 3.28 -31.62
N THR A 98 -11.45 2.56 -32.70
CA THR A 98 -12.70 1.79 -32.78
C THR A 98 -12.66 0.59 -31.85
N LEU A 99 -11.55 -0.14 -31.72
CA LEU A 99 -11.37 -1.17 -30.70
C LEU A 99 -11.61 -0.61 -29.29
N PHE A 100 -10.97 0.51 -28.94
CA PHE A 100 -11.15 1.18 -27.64
C PHE A 100 -12.57 1.69 -27.39
N ARG A 101 -13.29 2.08 -28.45
CA ARG A 101 -14.65 2.63 -28.35
C ARG A 101 -15.75 1.57 -28.41
N THR A 102 -15.49 0.43 -29.06
CA THR A 102 -16.42 -0.72 -29.08
C THR A 102 -16.16 -1.69 -27.93
N SER A 103 -14.96 -1.69 -27.34
CA SER A 103 -14.70 -2.36 -26.07
C SER A 103 -15.25 -1.50 -24.94
N GLY A 104 -16.47 -1.81 -24.49
CA GLY A 104 -16.90 -1.35 -23.18
C GLY A 104 -15.95 -1.87 -22.09
N PRO A 105 -16.01 -1.34 -20.86
CA PRO A 105 -15.21 -1.81 -19.72
C PRO A 105 -15.35 -3.33 -19.43
N SER A 106 -16.31 -4.01 -20.06
CA SER A 106 -16.55 -5.45 -19.96
C SER A 106 -15.70 -6.33 -20.87
N ASP A 107 -15.02 -5.79 -21.90
CA ASP A 107 -14.41 -6.60 -22.98
C ASP A 107 -12.88 -6.68 -22.90
N TRP A 108 -12.30 -6.23 -21.79
CA TRP A 108 -10.89 -6.44 -21.51
C TRP A 108 -10.72 -7.92 -21.09
N TRP A 109 -10.12 -8.69 -21.99
CA TRP A 109 -9.62 -10.08 -22.00
C TRP A 109 -9.11 -10.70 -20.68
N TRP A 110 -9.03 -9.94 -19.58
CA TRP A 110 -8.95 -10.44 -18.22
C TRP A 110 -10.28 -11.05 -17.71
N ALA A 111 -11.40 -10.76 -18.39
CA ALA A 111 -12.73 -11.29 -18.09
C ALA A 111 -12.96 -12.69 -18.72
N LYS A 112 -12.16 -13.67 -18.30
CA LYS A 112 -12.52 -15.11 -18.35
C LYS A 112 -11.74 -15.94 -17.33
N SER A 113 -11.24 -15.32 -16.26
CA SER A 113 -10.71 -16.08 -15.14
C SER A 113 -11.88 -16.81 -14.47
N SER A 114 -11.81 -18.14 -14.51
CA SER A 114 -12.68 -18.97 -13.67
C SER A 114 -12.48 -18.57 -12.19
N PRO A 115 -13.54 -18.53 -11.37
CA PRO A 115 -13.47 -17.99 -10.01
C PRO A 115 -12.52 -18.79 -9.12
N VAL A 116 -11.72 -18.05 -8.34
CA VAL A 116 -10.67 -18.54 -7.43
C VAL A 116 -11.27 -19.01 -6.10
N VAL A 117 -10.69 -20.02 -5.45
CA VAL A 117 -11.14 -20.71 -4.24
C VAL A 117 -9.93 -21.27 -3.52
N PHE A 118 -10.16 -21.47 -2.25
CA PHE A 118 -9.22 -21.36 -1.19
C PHE A 118 -9.53 -22.49 -0.21
N ASP A 119 -8.86 -23.63 -0.40
CA ASP A 119 -8.99 -24.85 0.42
C ASP A 119 -8.07 -24.82 1.66
N LEU A 120 -7.30 -23.74 1.83
CA LEU A 120 -6.41 -23.59 2.97
C LEU A 120 -7.15 -23.53 4.32
N LEU A 121 -8.42 -23.15 4.33
CA LEU A 121 -9.20 -22.94 5.54
C LEU A 121 -10.25 -24.03 5.74
N ASP A 122 -10.51 -24.38 7.00
CA ASP A 122 -11.65 -25.19 7.42
C ASP A 122 -12.89 -24.28 7.52
N PRO A 123 -13.84 -24.37 6.57
CA PRO A 123 -14.98 -23.47 6.51
C PRO A 123 -16.02 -23.78 7.60
N THR A 124 -15.89 -24.89 8.32
CA THR A 124 -16.87 -25.32 9.33
C THR A 124 -16.51 -24.88 10.75
N VAL A 125 -15.28 -24.40 10.95
CA VAL A 125 -14.78 -24.01 12.27
C VAL A 125 -15.19 -22.56 12.55
N TYR A 126 -15.86 -22.35 13.68
CA TYR A 126 -16.10 -21.02 14.24
C TYR A 126 -15.13 -20.75 15.38
N VAL A 127 -14.33 -19.69 15.25
CA VAL A 127 -13.56 -19.14 16.37
C VAL A 127 -13.89 -17.67 16.54
N LYS A 128 -14.21 -17.31 17.78
CA LYS A 128 -14.15 -15.91 18.21
C LYS A 128 -12.69 -15.51 18.23
N THR A 129 -12.26 -14.76 17.24
CA THR A 129 -10.89 -14.26 17.14
C THR A 129 -10.54 -13.48 18.42
N PRO A 130 -9.52 -13.84 19.22
CA PRO A 130 -8.96 -12.96 20.24
C PRO A 130 -8.14 -11.85 19.58
N GLY A 131 -8.84 -10.93 18.94
CA GLY A 131 -8.75 -9.57 19.42
C GLY A 131 -9.97 -9.39 20.32
N GLN A 132 -9.90 -8.49 21.29
CA GLN A 132 -11.15 -7.83 21.62
C GLN A 132 -11.73 -7.24 20.31
N SER A 133 -12.99 -6.82 20.30
CA SER A 133 -13.47 -5.83 19.32
C SER A 133 -12.31 -4.89 18.91
N LEU A 134 -12.28 -4.37 17.67
CA LEU A 134 -11.27 -3.37 17.24
C LEU A 134 -10.94 -2.36 18.36
N LEU A 135 -11.91 -2.16 19.24
CA LEU A 135 -11.94 -1.30 20.40
C LEU A 135 -12.55 -2.07 21.59
N ASP A 136 -11.91 -2.04 22.75
CA ASP A 136 -12.46 -2.55 24.01
C ASP A 136 -13.94 -2.13 24.19
N ARG A 137 -14.85 -3.08 24.46
CA ARG A 137 -16.30 -2.83 24.60
C ARG A 137 -16.61 -1.79 25.68
N GLY A 138 -15.75 -1.62 26.69
CA GLY A 138 -15.87 -0.55 27.69
C GLY A 138 -15.51 0.85 27.17
N LYS A 139 -14.90 0.94 25.99
CA LYS A 139 -14.43 2.16 25.32
C LYS A 139 -15.04 2.36 23.92
N VAL A 140 -15.97 1.50 23.51
CA VAL A 140 -16.78 1.69 22.28
C VAL A 140 -17.97 2.56 22.60
N ASN A 141 -18.08 3.69 21.90
CA ASN A 141 -19.34 4.41 21.85
C ASN A 141 -20.21 3.71 20.81
N TRP A 142 -21.31 3.07 21.22
CA TRP A 142 -22.24 2.53 20.24
C TRP A 142 -22.80 3.70 19.43
N GLY A 143 -22.62 3.63 18.11
CA GLY A 143 -23.09 4.67 17.23
C GLY A 143 -24.63 4.71 17.21
N PRO A 144 -25.24 5.85 16.84
CA PRO A 144 -26.69 5.98 16.64
C PRO A 144 -27.14 5.29 15.34
N PHE A 145 -26.60 4.12 15.05
CA PHE A 145 -26.87 3.32 13.85
C PHE A 145 -26.61 1.85 14.16
N THR A 146 -27.30 0.97 13.45
CA THR A 146 -27.19 -0.48 13.64
C THR A 146 -27.08 -1.20 12.31
N LEU A 147 -26.35 -2.32 12.32
CA LEU A 147 -26.35 -3.26 11.21
C LEU A 147 -27.62 -4.11 11.33
N ASN A 148 -28.57 -3.89 10.40
CA ASN A 148 -29.76 -4.70 10.27
C ASN A 148 -29.35 -6.11 9.81
N HIS A 149 -29.83 -7.11 10.54
CA HIS A 149 -29.75 -8.50 10.15
C HIS A 149 -31.18 -9.06 10.15
N PRO A 150 -31.48 -10.08 9.33
CA PRO A 150 -32.77 -10.76 9.38
C PRO A 150 -33.07 -11.17 10.82
N THR A 151 -34.22 -10.80 11.34
CA THR A 151 -34.62 -10.95 12.76
C THR A 151 -34.91 -12.39 13.18
N ASP A 152 -34.83 -13.34 12.26
CA ASP A 152 -35.03 -14.75 12.58
C ASP A 152 -33.73 -15.30 13.18
N GLU A 153 -33.86 -16.07 14.28
CA GLU A 153 -32.77 -16.69 15.06
C GLU A 153 -31.83 -17.62 14.26
N VAL A 154 -32.02 -17.70 12.94
CA VAL A 154 -31.12 -18.35 12.00
C VAL A 154 -29.97 -17.38 11.70
N ALA A 155 -28.75 -17.81 12.00
CA ALA A 155 -27.53 -17.09 11.63
C ALA A 155 -27.68 -16.52 10.21
N TRP A 156 -27.58 -15.19 10.09
CA TRP A 156 -27.60 -14.51 8.81
C TRP A 156 -26.68 -15.26 7.84
N THR A 157 -27.26 -15.79 6.78
CA THR A 157 -26.55 -16.68 5.88
C THR A 157 -26.30 -15.97 4.54
N ALA A 158 -25.03 -15.82 4.18
CA ALA A 158 -24.58 -15.46 2.85
C ALA A 158 -23.92 -16.66 2.18
N GLN A 159 -23.71 -16.61 0.86
CA GLN A 159 -23.02 -17.67 0.14
C GLN A 159 -21.66 -17.16 -0.35
N ALA A 160 -20.61 -17.95 -0.15
CA ALA A 160 -19.27 -17.61 -0.61
C ALA A 160 -19.26 -17.40 -2.14
N GLY A 161 -18.58 -16.35 -2.59
CA GLY A 161 -18.48 -15.98 -4.00
C GLY A 161 -19.71 -15.31 -4.61
N GLU A 162 -20.82 -15.22 -3.88
CA GLU A 162 -22.04 -14.55 -4.33
C GLU A 162 -22.21 -13.18 -3.65
N PRO A 163 -22.72 -12.16 -4.36
CA PRO A 163 -23.00 -10.86 -3.76
C PRO A 163 -24.18 -10.94 -2.78
N PHE A 164 -24.01 -10.31 -1.62
CA PHE A 164 -25.05 -10.10 -0.62
C PHE A 164 -25.09 -8.62 -0.22
N THR A 165 -26.20 -8.22 0.40
CA THR A 165 -26.43 -6.84 0.83
C THR A 165 -26.43 -6.77 2.36
N LEU A 166 -25.55 -5.95 2.90
CA LEU A 166 -25.61 -5.48 4.29
C LEU A 166 -26.53 -4.26 4.32
N THR A 167 -27.31 -4.09 5.39
CA THR A 167 -28.14 -2.90 5.57
C THR A 167 -27.79 -2.24 6.88
N VAL A 168 -27.40 -0.97 6.83
CA VAL A 168 -27.19 -0.13 8.01
C VAL A 168 -28.39 0.78 8.16
N GLN A 169 -28.91 0.87 9.38
CA GLN A 169 -30.03 1.73 9.72
C GLN A 169 -29.60 2.74 10.76
N CYS A 170 -29.70 4.02 10.43
CA CYS A 170 -29.55 5.12 11.38
C CYS A 170 -30.75 5.19 12.33
N ASP A 171 -30.52 5.64 13.56
CA ASP A 171 -31.57 5.98 14.50
C ASP A 171 -32.40 7.14 13.96
N ALA A 172 -33.71 7.11 14.24
CA ALA A 172 -34.64 8.12 13.73
C ALA A 172 -34.23 9.58 14.08
N THR A 173 -33.50 9.77 15.17
CA THR A 173 -33.03 11.08 15.65
C THR A 173 -31.92 11.70 14.81
N ILE A 174 -31.21 10.89 14.00
CA ILE A 174 -30.09 11.36 13.17
C ILE A 174 -30.36 11.22 11.67
N VAL A 175 -31.54 10.73 11.27
CA VAL A 175 -31.89 10.63 9.84
C VAL A 175 -31.88 12.03 9.22
N GLY A 176 -31.16 12.16 8.09
CA GLY A 176 -31.00 13.42 7.38
C GLY A 176 -29.94 14.36 7.96
N THR A 177 -29.20 13.94 9.00
CA THR A 177 -28.04 14.67 9.53
C THR A 177 -26.72 14.06 9.03
N GLU A 178 -25.61 14.78 9.18
CA GLU A 178 -24.27 14.31 8.80
C GLU A 178 -23.81 13.09 9.64
N GLU A 179 -24.42 12.87 10.81
CA GLU A 179 -24.14 11.68 11.62
C GLU A 179 -24.67 10.39 10.99
N CYS A 180 -25.68 10.49 10.11
CA CYS A 180 -26.18 9.37 9.33
C CYS A 180 -25.37 9.20 8.04
N SER A 181 -24.25 8.49 8.16
CA SER A 181 -23.30 8.37 7.06
C SER A 181 -23.86 7.60 5.85
N PRO A 182 -23.63 8.09 4.62
CA PRO A 182 -23.96 7.33 3.41
C PRO A 182 -22.95 6.21 3.12
N GLN A 183 -21.81 6.16 3.82
CA GLN A 183 -20.75 5.17 3.64
C GLN A 183 -20.21 4.67 4.99
N TYR A 184 -19.83 3.40 5.04
CA TYR A 184 -19.35 2.74 6.26
C TYR A 184 -18.15 1.87 5.93
N VAL A 185 -17.12 1.90 6.76
CA VAL A 185 -16.09 0.87 6.73
C VAL A 185 -16.65 -0.37 7.39
N VAL A 186 -16.69 -1.48 6.64
CA VAL A 186 -17.16 -2.77 7.12
C VAL A 186 -15.97 -3.71 7.21
N HIS A 187 -15.67 -4.20 8.40
CA HIS A 187 -14.63 -5.20 8.66
C HIS A 187 -15.27 -6.56 8.92
N PHE A 188 -14.76 -7.57 8.21
CA PHE A 188 -15.12 -8.97 8.37
C PHE A 188 -13.96 -9.70 9.04
N ARG A 189 -14.20 -10.26 10.21
CA ARG A 189 -13.23 -11.07 10.97
C ARG A 189 -13.72 -12.51 11.06
N GLY A 190 -13.12 -13.41 10.30
CA GLY A 190 -13.46 -14.83 10.30
C GLY A 190 -12.26 -15.64 9.79
N PRO A 191 -12.45 -16.81 9.17
CA PRO A 191 -11.33 -17.58 8.61
C PRO A 191 -10.38 -16.75 7.73
N VAL A 192 -10.91 -15.71 7.07
CA VAL A 192 -10.14 -14.64 6.44
C VAL A 192 -10.52 -13.31 7.09
N SER A 193 -9.55 -12.39 7.23
CA SER A 193 -9.86 -10.99 7.54
C SER A 193 -9.94 -10.16 6.26
N GLU A 194 -11.00 -9.38 6.12
CA GLU A 194 -11.31 -8.56 4.94
C GLU A 194 -12.02 -7.27 5.34
N ALA A 195 -11.95 -6.22 4.52
CA ALA A 195 -12.78 -5.02 4.66
C ALA A 195 -13.48 -4.69 3.33
N VAL A 196 -14.71 -4.16 3.39
CA VAL A 196 -15.39 -3.63 2.19
C VAL A 196 -14.53 -2.49 1.63
N PRO A 197 -14.09 -2.56 0.37
CA PRO A 197 -13.29 -1.49 -0.23
C PRO A 197 -13.98 -0.13 -0.10
N SER A 198 -13.20 0.92 0.09
CA SER A 198 -13.71 2.30 0.06
C SER A 198 -14.19 2.66 -1.35
N ASN A 199 -15.37 2.23 -1.77
CA ASN A 199 -15.89 2.48 -3.11
C ASN A 199 -17.34 2.92 -3.04
N PRO A 200 -17.65 4.21 -3.31
CA PRO A 200 -19.01 4.74 -3.25
C PRO A 200 -20.03 3.96 -4.09
N ALA A 201 -19.60 3.31 -5.18
CA ALA A 201 -20.48 2.51 -6.04
C ALA A 201 -21.03 1.24 -5.36
N LEU A 202 -20.46 0.83 -4.23
CA LEU A 202 -20.96 -0.30 -3.42
C LEU A 202 -22.09 0.11 -2.47
N TYR A 203 -22.35 1.41 -2.31
CA TYR A 203 -23.28 1.97 -1.33
C TYR A 203 -24.50 2.56 -2.03
N LYS A 204 -25.68 2.32 -1.44
CA LYS A 204 -26.92 3.00 -1.81
C LYS A 204 -27.58 3.52 -0.53
N HIS A 205 -27.60 4.83 -0.38
CA HIS A 205 -28.12 5.51 0.81
C HIS A 205 -29.47 6.17 0.51
N ASP A 206 -30.45 5.96 1.38
CA ASP A 206 -31.73 6.65 1.38
C ASP A 206 -31.75 7.70 2.50
N LEU A 207 -31.66 8.97 2.10
CA LEU A 207 -31.68 10.13 3.00
C LEU A 207 -32.99 10.27 3.81
N LYS A 208 -34.11 9.72 3.32
CA LYS A 208 -35.41 9.84 3.97
C LYS A 208 -35.60 8.81 5.08
N THR A 209 -35.08 7.60 4.87
CA THR A 209 -35.18 6.52 5.84
C THR A 209 -33.94 6.38 6.71
N GLY A 210 -32.82 6.98 6.30
CA GLY A 210 -31.52 6.81 6.95
C GLY A 210 -30.96 5.40 6.77
N THR A 211 -31.32 4.73 5.67
CA THR A 211 -30.92 3.36 5.38
C THR A 211 -29.78 3.35 4.37
N THR A 212 -28.69 2.65 4.67
CA THR A 212 -27.57 2.44 3.75
C THR A 212 -27.46 0.96 3.39
N GLU A 213 -27.69 0.63 2.13
CA GLU A 213 -27.43 -0.69 1.55
C GLU A 213 -25.97 -0.76 1.08
N ILE A 214 -25.25 -1.83 1.46
CA ILE A 214 -23.85 -2.06 1.09
C ILE A 214 -23.76 -3.42 0.42
N ARG A 215 -23.42 -3.44 -0.87
CA ARG A 215 -23.28 -4.69 -1.63
C ARG A 215 -21.84 -5.19 -1.55
N HIS A 216 -21.64 -6.42 -1.10
CA HIS A 216 -20.32 -7.03 -0.99
C HIS A 216 -20.34 -8.53 -1.32
N THR A 217 -19.17 -9.10 -1.59
CA THR A 217 -18.99 -10.53 -1.82
C THR A 217 -17.84 -11.03 -0.96
N LEU A 218 -18.10 -12.00 -0.09
CA LEU A 218 -17.06 -12.72 0.64
C LEU A 218 -16.72 -13.97 -0.15
N ILE A 219 -15.44 -14.17 -0.42
CA ILE A 219 -14.94 -15.27 -1.26
C ILE A 219 -14.72 -16.57 -0.49
N GLN A 220 -14.70 -16.52 0.84
CA GLN A 220 -14.42 -17.68 1.70
C GLN A 220 -15.62 -17.99 2.59
N ALA A 221 -15.98 -19.27 2.65
CA ALA A 221 -16.99 -19.77 3.57
C ALA A 221 -16.46 -19.82 5.01
N GLY A 222 -17.37 -19.67 5.97
CA GLY A 222 -17.11 -19.72 7.39
C GLY A 222 -17.90 -18.69 8.17
N PHE A 223 -17.59 -18.57 9.45
CA PHE A 223 -18.26 -17.65 10.36
C PHE A 223 -17.45 -16.38 10.53
N TYR A 224 -18.11 -15.24 10.38
CA TYR A 224 -17.51 -13.92 10.43
C TYR A 224 -18.16 -13.07 11.51
N ASP A 225 -17.34 -12.37 12.28
CA ASP A 225 -17.73 -11.22 13.07
C ASP A 225 -17.66 -9.96 12.21
N ILE A 226 -18.79 -9.28 12.03
CA ILE A 226 -18.89 -8.04 11.30
C ILE A 226 -18.83 -6.85 12.26
N TRP A 227 -18.03 -5.86 11.88
CA TRP A 227 -17.95 -4.56 12.53
C TRP A 227 -18.13 -3.47 11.48
N ILE A 228 -18.98 -2.49 11.78
CA ILE A 228 -19.09 -1.31 10.92
C ILE A 228 -18.80 -0.03 11.69
N THR A 229 -18.11 0.88 11.03
CA THR A 229 -17.84 2.25 11.49
C THR A 229 -18.18 3.21 10.35
N PRO A 230 -18.67 4.44 10.63
CA PRO A 230 -18.90 5.42 9.59
C PRO A 230 -17.60 5.71 8.84
N GLU A 231 -17.63 5.64 7.51
CA GLU A 231 -16.56 6.16 6.68
C GLU A 231 -16.77 7.67 6.60
N VAL A 232 -16.32 8.38 7.65
CA VAL A 232 -16.61 9.81 7.87
C VAL A 232 -16.36 10.63 6.60
N ILE A 233 -17.42 11.30 6.13
CA ILE A 233 -17.36 12.34 5.11
C ILE A 233 -17.36 13.67 5.88
N GLY A 234 -16.20 14.30 6.09
CA GLY A 234 -16.07 15.57 6.81
C GLY A 234 -15.09 15.54 7.99
N ASN A 235 -15.17 16.58 8.84
CA ASN A 235 -14.41 16.66 10.09
C ASN A 235 -15.06 15.71 11.12
N PRO A 236 -14.38 14.65 11.59
CA PRO A 236 -14.82 13.86 12.71
C PRO A 236 -14.84 14.73 13.96
N ASP A 237 -15.93 14.63 14.71
CA ASP A 237 -16.02 14.98 16.13
C ASP A 237 -15.03 14.13 16.92
N CYS A 238 -13.75 14.43 16.82
CA CYS A 238 -12.82 14.08 17.87
C CYS A 238 -12.88 15.26 18.82
N SER A 239 -13.46 15.04 20.00
CA SER A 239 -13.31 16.00 21.09
C SER A 239 -11.83 16.30 21.23
N GLU A 240 -11.45 17.57 21.40
CA GLU A 240 -10.07 18.07 21.51
C GLU A 240 -9.18 17.35 22.56
N ASN A 241 -9.72 16.38 23.30
CA ASN A 241 -9.11 15.67 24.41
C ASN A 241 -8.60 14.26 24.06
N ASP A 242 -7.73 14.11 23.05
CA ASP A 242 -6.91 12.90 22.82
C ASP A 242 -7.67 11.56 22.78
N GLN A 243 -8.96 11.56 22.42
CA GLN A 243 -9.74 10.32 22.30
C GLN A 243 -9.45 9.61 20.96
N HIS A 244 -8.18 9.44 20.62
CA HIS A 244 -7.67 8.62 19.50
C HIS A 244 -8.02 7.11 19.64
N TRP A 245 -8.99 6.77 20.49
CA TRP A 245 -9.26 5.43 20.96
C TRP A 245 -10.75 5.12 21.13
N THR A 246 -11.66 6.10 20.95
CA THR A 246 -13.11 5.88 21.02
C THR A 246 -13.70 5.84 19.62
N VAL A 247 -14.39 4.74 19.32
CA VAL A 247 -15.03 4.52 18.01
C VAL A 247 -16.52 4.47 18.16
N LYS A 248 -17.20 5.14 17.22
CA LYS A 248 -18.60 4.91 16.91
C LYS A 248 -18.74 3.66 16.05
N GLY A 249 -19.33 2.60 16.59
CA GLY A 249 -19.55 1.34 15.85
C GLY A 249 -20.92 0.73 16.10
N SER A 250 -21.33 -0.23 15.26
CA SER A 250 -22.63 -0.93 15.37
C SER A 250 -22.68 -2.07 16.39
N GLY A 251 -21.52 -2.54 16.84
CA GLY A 251 -21.38 -3.80 17.55
C GLY A 251 -21.18 -5.01 16.66
N GLN A 252 -20.62 -6.05 17.29
CA GLN A 252 -20.32 -7.35 16.71
C GLN A 252 -21.59 -8.04 16.25
N ARG A 253 -21.64 -8.46 14.98
CA ARG A 253 -22.73 -9.30 14.46
C ARG A 253 -22.16 -10.53 13.76
N PRO A 254 -22.63 -11.75 14.09
CA PRO A 254 -22.19 -12.95 13.40
C PRO A 254 -22.86 -13.06 12.02
N LEU A 255 -22.08 -13.41 11.01
CA LEU A 255 -22.51 -13.80 9.67
C LEU A 255 -21.99 -15.22 9.39
N HIS A 256 -22.86 -16.10 8.95
CA HIS A 256 -22.48 -17.41 8.43
C HIS A 256 -22.39 -17.34 6.91
N VAL A 257 -21.21 -17.62 6.35
CA VAL A 257 -21.01 -17.71 4.92
C VAL A 257 -20.94 -19.18 4.54
N VAL A 258 -21.97 -19.70 3.87
CA VAL A 258 -21.99 -21.10 3.43
C VAL A 258 -21.15 -21.31 2.19
N GLU A 259 -20.70 -22.55 2.00
CA GLU A 259 -20.01 -22.96 0.78
C GLU A 259 -20.87 -22.72 -0.46
N ALA A 260 -20.22 -22.35 -1.56
CA ALA A 260 -20.87 -22.28 -2.85
C ALA A 260 -21.23 -23.71 -3.34
N PRO A 261 -22.33 -23.89 -4.10
CA PRO A 261 -22.73 -25.20 -4.63
C PRO A 261 -21.58 -25.86 -5.39
N LYS A 262 -21.41 -27.19 -5.28
CA LYS A 262 -20.31 -27.95 -5.92
C LYS A 262 -20.14 -27.73 -7.44
N SER A 263 -21.16 -27.21 -8.13
CA SER A 263 -21.12 -26.82 -9.55
C SER A 263 -20.35 -25.52 -9.82
N SER A 264 -20.23 -24.63 -8.85
CA SER A 264 -19.31 -23.49 -8.92
C SER A 264 -17.91 -24.03 -8.69
N ARG A 265 -17.06 -23.99 -9.73
CA ARG A 265 -15.70 -24.51 -9.69
C ARG A 265 -14.92 -23.86 -8.57
N LEU A 266 -14.79 -24.60 -7.49
CA LEU A 266 -14.02 -24.24 -6.33
C LEU A 266 -12.51 -24.51 -6.65
N VAL A 267 -11.80 -23.50 -7.17
CA VAL A 267 -10.31 -23.34 -7.26
C VAL A 267 -9.45 -23.75 -6.03
N SER A 268 -8.16 -23.95 -6.29
CA SER A 268 -7.14 -24.30 -5.32
C SER A 268 -6.29 -23.07 -4.97
N ASP A 269 -5.95 -22.91 -3.69
CA ASP A 269 -4.79 -22.10 -3.30
C ASP A 269 -3.53 -22.62 -4.01
N GLY A 270 -2.62 -21.73 -4.40
CA GLY A 270 -1.30 -22.16 -4.85
C GLY A 270 -0.48 -22.65 -3.67
N PHE A 271 -0.18 -23.95 -3.61
CA PHE A 271 0.66 -24.57 -2.56
C PHE A 271 2.14 -24.70 -2.96
N ARG A 272 2.52 -24.06 -4.07
CA ARG A 272 3.91 -23.99 -4.50
C ARG A 272 4.63 -22.84 -3.84
N GLU A 273 5.95 -22.95 -3.80
CA GLU A 273 6.85 -21.86 -3.46
C GLU A 273 6.66 -20.68 -4.41
N CYS A 274 6.94 -19.48 -3.91
CA CYS A 274 6.80 -18.25 -4.67
C CYS A 274 7.92 -18.12 -5.70
N THR A 275 7.54 -17.68 -6.89
CA THR A 275 8.41 -17.38 -8.04
C THR A 275 8.28 -15.90 -8.38
N THR A 276 9.20 -15.35 -9.17
CA THR A 276 9.19 -13.92 -9.55
C THR A 276 7.87 -13.51 -10.18
N VAL A 277 7.27 -14.38 -11.01
CA VAL A 277 5.98 -14.19 -11.66
C VAL A 277 4.83 -13.98 -10.66
N ASP A 278 4.95 -14.49 -9.42
CA ASP A 278 3.94 -14.27 -8.38
C ASP A 278 3.93 -12.85 -7.86
N TYR A 279 5.08 -12.18 -7.97
CA TYR A 279 5.30 -10.81 -7.54
C TYR A 279 5.12 -9.79 -8.66
N GLU A 280 5.09 -10.24 -9.91
CA GLU A 280 4.80 -9.40 -11.06
C GLU A 280 3.32 -9.00 -11.10
N GLY A 281 3.08 -7.68 -11.12
CA GLY A 281 1.75 -7.07 -11.11
C GLY A 281 1.19 -6.91 -9.69
N PRO A 282 -0.12 -6.65 -9.54
CA PRO A 282 -0.76 -6.56 -8.23
C PRO A 282 -0.91 -7.98 -7.67
N ALA A 283 0.14 -8.52 -7.05
CA ALA A 283 0.01 -9.78 -6.34
C ALA A 283 -1.04 -9.60 -5.24
N HIS A 284 -2.11 -10.39 -5.29
CA HIS A 284 -3.16 -10.35 -4.30
C HIS A 284 -2.85 -11.36 -3.18
N GLY A 285 -3.18 -11.01 -1.94
CA GLY A 285 -3.12 -11.92 -0.80
C GLY A 285 -4.18 -11.59 0.23
N ARG A 286 -4.24 -12.39 1.30
CA ARG A 286 -5.22 -12.26 2.37
C ARG A 286 -4.65 -12.65 3.72
N TRP A 287 -5.25 -12.11 4.77
CA TRP A 287 -4.99 -12.55 6.13
C TRP A 287 -5.82 -13.79 6.43
N ILE A 288 -5.15 -14.93 6.53
CA ILE A 288 -5.80 -16.20 6.89
C ILE A 288 -5.65 -16.42 8.37
N SER A 289 -6.66 -17.03 8.98
CA SER A 289 -6.58 -17.39 10.39
C SER A 289 -5.90 -18.74 10.58
N VAL A 290 -4.78 -18.75 11.31
CA VAL A 290 -3.96 -19.92 11.61
C VAL A 290 -4.75 -21.04 12.33
N PRO A 291 -5.57 -20.76 13.36
CA PRO A 291 -6.43 -21.78 13.99
C PRO A 291 -7.39 -22.47 13.03
N HIS A 292 -7.82 -21.76 11.97
CA HIS A 292 -8.78 -22.24 10.99
C HIS A 292 -8.12 -22.89 9.78
N ILE A 293 -6.79 -23.01 9.73
CA ILE A 293 -6.15 -23.71 8.62
C ILE A 293 -6.58 -25.18 8.65
N ASN A 294 -6.96 -25.69 7.47
CA ASN A 294 -7.37 -27.06 7.27
C ASN A 294 -6.31 -28.00 7.88
N PRO A 295 -6.70 -28.96 8.76
CA PRO A 295 -5.76 -29.81 9.48
C PRO A 295 -4.69 -30.48 8.62
N LYS A 296 -4.99 -30.83 7.36
CA LYS A 296 -4.03 -31.45 6.44
C LYS A 296 -2.80 -30.57 6.15
N TYR A 297 -2.92 -29.24 6.29
CA TYR A 297 -1.84 -28.31 6.06
C TYR A 297 -1.05 -27.94 7.32
N ARG A 298 -1.50 -28.37 8.51
CA ARG A 298 -0.85 -27.99 9.79
C ARG A 298 0.63 -28.35 9.84
N LEU A 299 1.03 -29.46 9.24
CA LEU A 299 2.41 -29.95 9.25
C LEU A 299 3.24 -29.50 8.04
N THR A 300 2.69 -28.65 7.17
CA THR A 300 3.44 -28.18 6.00
C THR A 300 4.58 -27.26 6.42
N PRO A 301 5.76 -27.33 5.75
CA PRO A 301 6.91 -26.50 6.12
C PRO A 301 6.61 -25.01 6.15
N TRP A 302 5.83 -24.50 5.18
CA TRP A 302 5.47 -23.09 5.13
C TRP A 302 4.71 -22.66 6.39
N LEU A 303 3.68 -23.40 6.81
CA LEU A 303 2.89 -23.04 7.99
C LEU A 303 3.71 -23.23 9.26
N GLN A 304 4.48 -24.32 9.33
CA GLN A 304 5.36 -24.56 10.46
C GLN A 304 6.37 -23.42 10.65
N SER A 305 6.91 -22.83 9.57
CA SER A 305 7.80 -21.66 9.70
C SER A 305 7.12 -20.45 10.34
N HIS A 306 5.81 -20.26 10.14
CA HIS A 306 5.05 -19.21 10.81
C HIS A 306 4.73 -19.55 12.28
N LEU A 307 4.76 -20.83 12.65
CA LEU A 307 4.47 -21.34 14.00
C LEU A 307 5.70 -21.57 14.88
N GLN A 308 6.89 -21.71 14.28
CA GLN A 308 8.10 -22.25 14.93
C GLN A 308 8.84 -21.28 15.86
N ASP A 309 8.49 -19.99 15.87
CA ASP A 309 9.15 -19.00 16.74
C ASP A 309 8.57 -18.93 18.15
N GLN A 310 8.27 -20.11 18.72
CA GLN A 310 7.68 -20.22 20.05
C GLN A 310 8.60 -21.04 20.95
N ASP A 311 9.20 -20.33 21.89
CA ASP A 311 9.21 -20.79 23.27
C ASP A 311 7.76 -21.13 23.69
N THR A 312 7.35 -22.36 23.35
CA THR A 312 6.32 -23.23 23.93
C THR A 312 4.98 -22.68 24.41
N ASN A 313 4.54 -21.50 23.97
CA ASN A 313 3.16 -21.09 24.10
C ASN A 313 2.75 -20.34 22.83
N LEU A 314 1.63 -20.77 22.22
CA LEU A 314 0.84 -19.97 21.29
C LEU A 314 0.35 -18.72 22.03
N THR A 315 1.28 -17.78 22.25
CA THR A 315 0.94 -16.44 22.71
C THR A 315 0.20 -15.75 21.56
N THR A 316 -0.61 -14.77 21.95
CA THR A 316 -1.65 -14.10 21.19
C THR A 316 -1.15 -13.27 20.00
N THR A 317 -0.11 -13.70 19.28
CA THR A 317 0.57 -12.93 18.22
C THR A 317 0.67 -13.61 16.85
N ASP A 318 0.21 -14.88 16.68
CA ASP A 318 0.19 -15.57 15.36
C ASP A 318 -1.15 -16.15 14.87
N GLN A 319 -2.30 -15.58 15.23
CA GLN A 319 -3.61 -16.10 14.81
C GLN A 319 -3.98 -15.79 13.38
N TYR A 320 -3.39 -14.75 12.79
CA TYR A 320 -3.54 -14.48 11.38
C TYR A 320 -2.20 -14.20 10.76
N ILE A 321 -1.98 -14.79 9.60
CA ILE A 321 -0.81 -14.58 8.78
C ILE A 321 -1.27 -14.11 7.40
N TYR A 322 -0.52 -13.16 6.83
CA TYR A 322 -0.78 -12.75 5.46
C TYR A 322 -0.24 -13.81 4.51
N VAL A 323 -1.06 -14.21 3.54
CA VAL A 323 -0.71 -15.23 2.56
C VAL A 323 -1.13 -14.80 1.16
N PRO A 324 -0.17 -14.72 0.21
CA PRO A 324 -0.48 -14.53 -1.20
C PRO A 324 -1.40 -15.63 -1.74
N TYR A 325 -2.23 -15.29 -2.71
CA TYR A 325 -3.14 -16.26 -3.33
C TYR A 325 -2.43 -17.23 -4.27
N ARG A 326 -1.33 -16.80 -4.90
CA ARG A 326 -0.65 -17.54 -5.98
C ARG A 326 0.40 -18.54 -5.49
N CYS A 327 0.94 -18.34 -4.30
CA CYS A 327 2.04 -19.13 -3.73
C CYS A 327 2.00 -19.08 -2.20
N LYS A 328 2.88 -19.83 -1.52
CA LYS A 328 3.07 -19.76 -0.07
C LYS A 328 4.48 -19.29 0.26
N GLN A 329 4.55 -18.28 1.12
CA GLN A 329 5.78 -17.72 1.65
C GLN A 329 6.07 -18.35 3.01
N THR A 330 7.33 -18.73 3.22
CA THR A 330 7.84 -19.02 4.56
C THR A 330 7.92 -17.73 5.36
N ARG A 331 7.83 -17.82 6.68
CA ARG A 331 8.12 -16.66 7.54
C ARG A 331 9.52 -16.16 7.25
N LEU A 332 9.68 -14.83 7.17
CA LEU A 332 10.98 -14.22 6.94
C LEU A 332 11.90 -14.41 8.16
N ASP A 333 13.12 -14.85 7.90
CA ASP A 333 14.27 -14.63 8.76
C ASP A 333 15.22 -13.69 8.00
N VAL A 334 15.32 -12.43 8.45
CA VAL A 334 16.14 -11.41 7.78
C VAL A 334 17.61 -11.81 7.78
N LYS A 335 18.10 -12.38 8.89
CA LYS A 335 19.50 -12.79 9.03
C LYS A 335 19.82 -13.91 8.05
N HIS A 336 18.95 -14.92 7.96
CA HIS A 336 19.08 -15.99 6.97
C HIS A 336 18.96 -15.47 5.53
N SER A 337 18.01 -14.57 5.27
CA SER A 337 17.81 -13.97 3.93
C SER A 337 19.05 -13.20 3.46
N LEU A 338 19.80 -12.59 4.38
CA LEU A 338 21.07 -11.93 4.04
C LEU A 338 22.16 -12.91 3.61
N GLU A 339 22.14 -14.14 4.12
CA GLU A 339 23.05 -15.22 3.71
C GLU A 339 22.70 -15.72 2.29
N GLU A 340 21.40 -15.80 1.97
CA GLU A 340 20.89 -16.20 0.65
C GLU A 340 21.04 -15.10 -0.43
N LEU A 341 21.27 -13.85 -0.02
CA LEU A 341 21.38 -12.69 -0.90
C LEU A 341 22.78 -12.06 -0.88
N PRO A 342 23.83 -12.71 -1.42
CA PRO A 342 25.21 -12.20 -1.37
C PRO A 342 25.41 -10.89 -2.14
N SER A 343 24.49 -10.53 -3.04
CA SER A 343 24.52 -9.32 -3.87
C SER A 343 24.14 -8.05 -3.11
N VAL A 344 23.36 -8.17 -2.02
CA VAL A 344 22.98 -7.02 -1.20
C VAL A 344 24.30 -6.38 -0.69
N LYS A 345 24.36 -5.08 -0.40
CA LYS A 345 25.52 -4.42 0.24
C LYS A 345 25.07 -3.29 1.14
N HIS A 346 24.12 -2.53 0.62
CA HIS A 346 23.46 -1.44 1.29
C HIS A 346 21.97 -1.50 0.96
N VAL A 347 21.13 -1.48 2.01
CA VAL A 347 19.66 -1.43 1.92
C VAL A 347 19.18 -0.08 2.47
N ALA A 348 18.38 0.64 1.70
CA ALA A 348 17.81 1.91 2.10
C ALA A 348 16.28 1.85 2.24
N TYR A 349 15.76 2.45 3.31
CA TYR A 349 14.35 2.68 3.57
C TYR A 349 14.09 4.17 3.42
N ILE A 350 13.39 4.57 2.36
CA ILE A 350 13.19 5.98 1.98
C ILE A 350 11.72 6.32 2.11
N GLY A 351 11.36 7.19 3.04
CA GLY A 351 9.95 7.46 3.25
C GLY A 351 9.60 8.32 4.43
N ASP A 352 8.31 8.31 4.78
CA ASP A 352 7.77 9.06 5.90
C ASP A 352 7.83 8.27 7.22
N SER A 353 7.02 8.68 8.21
CA SER A 353 6.98 8.06 9.53
C SER A 353 6.67 6.57 9.49
N ILE A 354 5.95 6.09 8.48
CA ILE A 354 5.61 4.67 8.34
C ILE A 354 6.87 3.85 8.14
N LEU A 355 7.69 4.11 7.11
CA LEU A 355 8.92 3.34 6.92
C LEU A 355 9.97 3.56 8.00
N ARG A 356 10.00 4.75 8.61
CA ARG A 356 10.88 5.01 9.75
C ARG A 356 10.55 4.10 10.92
N THR A 357 9.27 4.03 11.27
CA THR A 357 8.81 3.15 12.35
C THR A 357 9.10 1.69 12.03
N SER A 358 8.87 1.25 10.80
CA SER A 358 9.24 -0.09 10.35
C SER A 358 10.74 -0.41 10.47
N PHE A 359 11.60 0.54 10.12
CA PHE A 359 13.05 0.34 10.20
C PHE A 359 13.49 0.04 11.64
N CYS A 360 12.94 0.77 12.61
CA CYS A 360 13.30 0.61 14.02
C CYS A 360 12.49 -0.46 14.77
N GLY A 361 11.24 -0.70 14.38
CA GLY A 361 10.37 -1.68 15.06
C GLY A 361 10.36 -3.07 14.42
N HIS A 362 10.80 -3.22 13.16
CA HIS A 362 10.88 -4.51 12.47
C HIS A 362 12.31 -4.90 12.10
N LEU A 363 12.99 -4.11 11.27
CA LEU A 363 14.29 -4.49 10.72
C LEU A 363 15.37 -4.55 11.80
N TYR A 364 15.51 -3.50 12.61
CA TYR A 364 16.56 -3.43 13.62
C TYR A 364 16.48 -4.60 14.62
N PRO A 365 15.33 -4.90 15.26
CA PRO A 365 15.21 -6.02 16.17
C PRO A 365 15.45 -7.37 15.51
N SER A 366 15.03 -7.55 14.24
CA SER A 366 15.24 -8.80 13.48
C SER A 366 16.73 -9.12 13.27
N LEU A 367 17.61 -8.13 13.38
CA LEU A 367 19.06 -8.28 13.25
C LEU A 367 19.82 -8.19 14.59
N HIS A 368 19.14 -7.89 15.68
CA HIS A 368 19.72 -7.68 17.01
C HIS A 368 19.00 -8.50 18.09
N ASP A 369 18.59 -9.72 17.77
CA ASP A 369 17.98 -10.67 18.71
C ASP A 369 16.79 -10.09 19.49
N GLY A 370 15.95 -9.30 18.80
CA GLY A 370 14.76 -8.66 19.37
C GLY A 370 15.05 -7.37 20.17
N GLN A 371 16.30 -6.94 20.28
CA GLN A 371 16.67 -5.72 21.00
C GLN A 371 16.49 -4.47 20.14
N ILE A 372 16.09 -3.37 20.78
CA ILE A 372 16.06 -2.02 20.19
C ILE A 372 17.18 -1.21 20.82
N GLY A 373 17.93 -0.48 20.00
CA GLY A 373 19.16 0.19 20.42
C GLY A 373 19.57 1.35 19.51
N GLY A 374 20.54 2.14 20.00
CA GLY A 374 21.08 3.30 19.29
C GLY A 374 20.01 4.29 18.84
N ASN A 375 20.09 4.74 17.59
CA ASN A 375 19.14 5.71 17.01
C ASN A 375 17.71 5.18 16.89
N CYS A 376 17.44 3.91 17.21
CA CYS A 376 16.10 3.34 17.23
C CYS A 376 15.46 3.28 18.62
N LEU A 377 16.17 3.70 19.69
CA LEU A 377 15.57 3.86 21.02
C LEU A 377 14.51 4.97 20.99
N TYR A 378 13.32 4.71 21.52
CA TYR A 378 12.20 5.69 21.51
C TYR A 378 12.62 7.10 21.95
N SER A 379 13.42 7.20 23.01
CA SER A 379 13.85 8.49 23.57
C SER A 379 14.67 9.34 22.60
N ASP A 380 15.45 8.69 21.73
CA ASP A 380 16.30 9.35 20.73
C ASP A 380 15.55 9.49 19.40
N ASP A 381 14.74 8.49 19.09
CA ASP A 381 13.84 8.43 17.97
C ASP A 381 12.84 9.61 18.01
N LEU A 382 12.14 9.80 19.12
CA LEU A 382 11.17 10.90 19.34
C LEU A 382 11.81 12.28 19.18
N LYS A 383 13.01 12.50 19.76
CA LYS A 383 13.71 13.80 19.67
C LYS A 383 14.13 14.15 18.25
N THR A 384 14.33 13.14 17.40
CA THR A 384 14.89 13.31 16.06
C THR A 384 13.91 12.91 14.97
N TYR A 385 12.62 12.85 15.30
CA TYR A 385 11.55 12.21 14.54
C TYR A 385 11.44 12.64 13.07
N HIS A 386 11.78 13.91 12.74
CA HIS A 386 11.79 14.42 11.36
C HIS A 386 13.19 14.70 10.78
N TYR A 387 14.25 14.58 11.58
CA TYR A 387 15.52 15.26 11.27
C TYR A 387 16.74 14.33 11.22
N SER A 388 16.66 13.11 11.77
CA SER A 388 17.81 12.20 11.76
C SER A 388 17.72 11.13 10.67
N SER A 389 18.72 11.13 9.80
CA SER A 389 19.10 9.93 9.06
C SER A 389 19.50 8.84 10.05
N LYS A 390 18.92 7.64 9.92
CA LYS A 390 19.33 6.47 10.72
C LYS A 390 20.19 5.55 9.88
N THR A 391 21.28 5.06 10.45
CA THR A 391 22.14 4.08 9.79
C THR A 391 22.76 3.16 10.82
N PHE A 392 22.81 1.87 10.50
CA PHE A 392 23.62 0.89 11.22
C PHE A 392 24.28 -0.09 10.25
N GLU A 393 25.23 -0.86 10.77
CA GLU A 393 25.95 -1.88 10.02
C GLU A 393 25.75 -3.23 10.70
N TYR A 394 25.37 -4.22 9.91
CA TYR A 394 25.23 -5.61 10.35
C TYR A 394 26.47 -6.40 9.93
N SER A 395 27.17 -6.98 10.90
CA SER A 395 28.34 -7.82 10.66
C SER A 395 27.98 -9.29 10.76
N PHE A 396 28.41 -10.10 9.80
CA PHE A 396 28.19 -11.54 9.85
C PHE A 396 29.11 -12.19 10.89
N SER A 397 28.54 -12.93 11.83
CA SER A 397 29.29 -13.62 12.89
C SER A 397 30.09 -14.83 12.38
N ASN A 398 29.64 -15.46 11.29
CA ASN A 398 30.34 -16.54 10.59
C ASN A 398 30.76 -16.07 9.20
N ILE A 399 31.95 -15.47 9.09
CA ILE A 399 32.60 -15.26 7.80
C ILE A 399 33.10 -16.63 7.32
N THR A 400 32.22 -17.44 6.74
CA THR A 400 32.68 -18.55 5.90
C THR A 400 33.49 -17.96 4.74
N LYS A 401 34.53 -18.67 4.29
CA LYS A 401 35.49 -18.15 3.30
C LYS A 401 34.87 -17.66 1.98
N ASP A 402 33.61 -17.98 1.72
CA ASP A 402 32.87 -17.60 0.50
C ASP A 402 32.07 -16.29 0.62
N THR A 403 31.89 -15.71 1.81
CA THR A 403 31.20 -14.41 1.97
C THR A 403 32.20 -13.26 2.10
N HIS A 404 32.77 -12.80 0.98
CA HIS A 404 33.64 -11.60 0.88
C HIS A 404 32.99 -10.28 1.33
N ARG A 405 31.75 -10.33 1.82
CA ARG A 405 30.91 -9.18 2.05
C ARG A 405 31.14 -8.51 3.40
N GLY A 406 31.51 -9.27 4.44
CA GLY A 406 31.89 -8.80 5.79
C GLY A 406 30.81 -8.06 6.58
N VAL A 407 30.21 -7.03 5.98
CA VAL A 407 29.24 -6.10 6.58
C VAL A 407 28.14 -5.74 5.58
N VAL A 408 26.93 -5.52 6.07
CA VAL A 408 25.79 -4.95 5.34
C VAL A 408 25.40 -3.63 5.97
N ARG A 409 25.28 -2.58 5.17
CA ARG A 409 24.80 -1.28 5.63
C ARG A 409 23.28 -1.19 5.50
N PHE A 410 22.63 -0.66 6.53
CA PHE A 410 21.20 -0.35 6.53
C PHE A 410 21.00 1.12 6.83
N SER A 411 20.23 1.81 5.99
CA SER A 411 19.95 3.22 6.13
C SER A 411 18.46 3.52 6.04
N GLN A 412 18.00 4.49 6.82
CA GLN A 412 16.67 5.08 6.71
C GLN A 412 16.79 6.58 6.46
N ARG A 413 15.98 7.08 5.52
CA ARG A 413 15.86 8.49 5.18
C ARG A 413 14.42 8.94 5.30
N PHE A 414 14.22 9.95 6.14
CA PHE A 414 12.93 10.55 6.35
C PHE A 414 12.70 11.63 5.30
N LEU A 415 11.64 11.49 4.50
CA LEU A 415 11.19 12.53 3.59
C LEU A 415 10.05 13.29 4.23
N THR A 416 10.12 14.62 4.21
CA THR A 416 9.06 15.54 4.63
C THR A 416 8.22 15.98 3.41
N ASP A 417 7.27 16.89 3.63
CA ASP A 417 6.54 17.61 2.59
C ASP A 417 7.36 18.71 1.88
N GLU A 418 8.61 18.94 2.29
CA GLU A 418 9.57 19.81 1.61
C GLU A 418 10.19 19.09 0.40
N PHE A 419 9.40 18.95 -0.67
CA PHE A 419 9.75 18.19 -1.88
C PHE A 419 11.08 18.62 -2.53
N ASP A 420 11.45 19.88 -2.41
CA ASP A 420 12.70 20.45 -2.93
C ASP A 420 13.95 19.92 -2.21
N LYS A 421 13.81 19.48 -0.95
CA LYS A 421 14.93 18.92 -0.15
C LYS A 421 15.12 17.42 -0.31
N TRP A 422 14.25 16.75 -1.06
CA TRP A 422 14.33 15.29 -1.23
C TRP A 422 15.66 14.85 -1.84
N GLN A 423 16.15 15.56 -2.85
CA GLN A 423 17.43 15.22 -3.49
C GLN A 423 18.59 15.30 -2.50
N ASP A 424 18.67 16.37 -1.69
CA ASP A 424 19.71 16.55 -0.67
C ASP A 424 19.64 15.47 0.41
N THR A 425 18.43 15.09 0.80
CA THR A 425 18.19 14.03 1.80
C THR A 425 18.67 12.65 1.33
N LEU A 426 18.70 12.42 0.01
CA LEU A 426 19.16 11.16 -0.58
C LEU A 426 20.64 11.16 -0.93
N ALA A 427 21.28 12.33 -1.00
CA ALA A 427 22.69 12.46 -1.40
C ALA A 427 23.64 11.75 -0.42
N ASP A 428 23.29 11.65 0.86
CA ASP A 428 24.09 11.00 1.90
C ASP A 428 24.04 9.44 1.85
N LEU A 429 23.23 8.86 0.95
CA LEU A 429 23.20 7.43 0.67
C LEU A 429 24.37 6.98 -0.21
N VAL A 430 25.10 7.94 -0.80
CA VAL A 430 26.26 7.72 -1.65
C VAL A 430 27.42 8.60 -1.22
N GLY A 431 28.64 8.15 -1.44
CA GLY A 431 29.82 8.93 -1.15
C GLY A 431 31.07 8.07 -0.92
N PRO A 432 32.24 8.70 -0.75
CA PRO A 432 33.47 7.99 -0.43
C PRO A 432 33.29 7.14 0.84
N GLY A 433 33.55 5.84 0.72
CA GLY A 433 33.43 4.90 1.85
C GLY A 433 32.02 4.38 2.13
N VAL A 434 30.99 4.85 1.43
CA VAL A 434 29.64 4.30 1.54
C VAL A 434 29.47 3.12 0.57
N PRO A 435 29.06 1.92 1.02
CA PRO A 435 28.82 0.81 0.12
C PRO A 435 27.73 1.12 -0.92
N PRO A 436 27.84 0.61 -2.15
CA PRO A 436 26.86 0.86 -3.20
C PRO A 436 25.45 0.47 -2.78
N LEU A 437 24.47 1.34 -3.05
CA LEU A 437 23.06 1.08 -2.80
C LEU A 437 22.55 -0.01 -3.75
N THR A 438 22.07 -1.12 -3.15
CA THR A 438 21.68 -2.33 -3.88
C THR A 438 20.19 -2.62 -3.80
N HIS A 439 19.54 -2.25 -2.69
CA HIS A 439 18.14 -2.56 -2.42
C HIS A 439 17.48 -1.35 -1.77
N VAL A 440 16.27 -1.01 -2.20
CA VAL A 440 15.55 0.18 -1.75
C VAL A 440 14.09 -0.18 -1.51
N ILE A 441 13.52 0.25 -0.39
CA ILE A 441 12.08 0.27 -0.15
C ILE A 441 11.64 1.72 -0.03
N VAL A 442 10.61 2.10 -0.79
CA VAL A 442 10.08 3.46 -0.86
C VAL A 442 8.61 3.51 -0.46
N ASN A 443 8.27 4.46 0.40
CA ASN A 443 6.89 4.83 0.76
C ASN A 443 6.88 6.25 1.33
N VAL A 444 6.34 7.21 0.58
CA VAL A 444 6.19 8.61 1.02
C VAL A 444 4.72 9.03 0.98
N GLY A 445 3.86 8.03 1.12
CA GLY A 445 2.49 8.10 0.66
C GLY A 445 1.59 9.05 1.45
N LEU A 446 1.87 9.27 2.74
CA LEU A 446 1.05 10.12 3.58
C LEU A 446 1.28 11.59 3.28
N TRP A 447 2.51 12.03 3.04
CA TRP A 447 2.79 13.42 2.61
C TRP A 447 2.17 13.76 1.26
N LEU A 448 2.03 12.75 0.39
CA LEU A 448 1.36 12.91 -0.91
C LEU A 448 -0.16 12.86 -0.83
N ALA A 449 -0.77 12.62 0.34
CA ALA A 449 -2.23 12.59 0.49
C ALA A 449 -2.90 13.95 0.35
N LEU A 450 -2.12 15.03 0.45
CA LEU A 450 -2.60 16.40 0.43
C LEU A 450 -2.54 17.06 -0.95
N ILE A 451 -1.99 16.36 -1.95
CA ILE A 451 -1.77 16.90 -3.29
C ILE A 451 -2.68 16.21 -4.31
N GLY A 452 -3.04 16.92 -5.37
CA GLY A 452 -3.88 16.37 -6.45
C GLY A 452 -3.19 15.22 -7.22
N GLU A 453 -3.96 14.45 -7.98
CA GLU A 453 -3.48 13.25 -8.68
C GLU A 453 -2.30 13.51 -9.63
N GLU A 454 -2.34 14.62 -10.37
CA GLU A 454 -1.26 15.01 -11.29
C GLU A 454 0.03 15.31 -10.53
N ALA A 455 -0.07 16.10 -9.46
CA ALA A 455 1.05 16.42 -8.59
C ALA A 455 1.58 15.15 -7.90
N TYR A 456 0.71 14.21 -7.49
CA TYR A 456 1.12 12.92 -6.96
C TYR A 456 2.02 12.16 -7.94
N ILE A 457 1.57 11.96 -9.18
CA ILE A 457 2.33 11.22 -10.20
C ILE A 457 3.67 11.93 -10.48
N GLN A 458 3.65 13.26 -10.56
CA GLN A 458 4.86 14.06 -10.76
C GLN A 458 5.86 13.85 -9.61
N ARG A 459 5.43 13.99 -8.34
CA ARG A 459 6.33 13.83 -7.18
C ARG A 459 6.86 12.41 -7.04
N VAL A 460 6.05 11.40 -7.33
CA VAL A 460 6.52 10.01 -7.37
C VAL A 460 7.59 9.84 -8.45
N SER A 461 7.38 10.41 -9.63
CA SER A 461 8.35 10.34 -10.73
C SER A 461 9.66 11.05 -10.40
N GLU A 462 9.59 12.25 -9.80
CA GLU A 462 10.76 13.00 -9.34
C GLU A 462 11.56 12.22 -8.29
N LEU A 463 10.89 11.62 -7.30
CA LEU A 463 11.55 10.81 -6.28
C LEU A 463 12.24 9.58 -6.90
N LEU A 464 11.59 8.90 -7.84
CA LEU A 464 12.18 7.76 -8.54
C LEU A 464 13.40 8.17 -9.36
N ASP A 465 13.37 9.35 -9.99
CA ASP A 465 14.52 9.91 -10.70
C ASP A 465 15.68 10.23 -9.73
N TYR A 466 15.40 10.78 -8.54
CA TYR A 466 16.43 10.99 -7.52
C TYR A 466 17.01 9.68 -6.98
N VAL A 467 16.17 8.68 -6.71
CA VAL A 467 16.63 7.33 -6.32
C VAL A 467 17.50 6.73 -7.43
N GLN A 468 17.09 6.85 -8.69
CA GLN A 468 17.88 6.38 -9.84
C GLN A 468 19.26 7.06 -9.90
N ALA A 469 19.33 8.36 -9.64
CA ALA A 469 20.57 9.13 -9.70
C ALA A 469 21.60 8.70 -8.63
N VAL A 470 21.14 8.20 -7.47
CA VAL A 470 22.00 7.75 -6.36
C VAL A 470 22.16 6.22 -6.29
N THR A 471 21.68 5.49 -7.30
CA THR A 471 21.72 4.02 -7.30
C THR A 471 22.47 3.45 -8.50
N SER A 472 22.90 2.19 -8.37
CA SER A 472 23.45 1.44 -9.50
C SER A 472 22.33 0.96 -10.44
N PRO A 473 22.59 0.73 -11.74
CA PRO A 473 21.60 0.18 -12.68
C PRO A 473 21.06 -1.21 -12.30
N SER A 474 21.70 -1.91 -11.35
CA SER A 474 21.28 -3.21 -10.85
C SER A 474 20.49 -3.13 -9.53
N VAL A 475 20.10 -1.93 -9.09
CA VAL A 475 19.34 -1.78 -7.84
C VAL A 475 17.96 -2.45 -7.93
N HIS A 476 17.54 -3.06 -6.84
CA HIS A 476 16.19 -3.57 -6.65
C HIS A 476 15.37 -2.56 -5.84
N ILE A 477 14.30 -2.04 -6.43
CA ILE A 477 13.43 -1.03 -5.84
C ILE A 477 12.07 -1.66 -5.54
N ILE A 478 11.58 -1.50 -4.33
CA ILE A 478 10.23 -1.85 -3.93
C ILE A 478 9.49 -0.56 -3.62
N TRP A 479 8.40 -0.33 -4.33
CA TRP A 479 7.44 0.71 -3.97
C TRP A 479 6.30 0.09 -3.16
N ALA A 480 6.21 0.44 -1.89
CA ALA A 480 5.05 0.10 -1.07
C ALA A 480 4.00 1.20 -1.22
N SER A 481 2.76 0.85 -1.54
CA SER A 481 1.66 1.83 -1.60
C SER A 481 1.44 2.51 -0.24
N THR A 482 0.81 3.67 -0.21
CA THR A 482 0.41 4.30 1.05
C THR A 482 -0.44 3.33 1.88
N PRO A 483 -0.18 3.12 3.18
CA PRO A 483 -1.07 2.31 4.02
C PRO A 483 -2.46 2.94 4.16
N SER A 484 -3.44 2.14 4.54
CA SER A 484 -4.74 2.66 4.99
C SER A 484 -4.56 3.41 6.31
N VAL A 485 -5.42 4.40 6.55
CA VAL A 485 -5.53 5.07 7.85
C VAL A 485 -6.90 4.74 8.42
N SER A 486 -6.93 3.98 9.51
CA SER A 486 -8.14 3.45 10.12
C SER A 486 -9.00 4.58 10.68
N PRO A 487 -10.18 4.86 10.09
CA PRO A 487 -11.02 5.99 10.50
C PRO A 487 -11.67 5.79 11.87
N GLY A 488 -11.58 4.59 12.44
CA GLY A 488 -11.99 4.35 13.82
C GLY A 488 -10.91 4.72 14.84
N ILE A 489 -9.63 4.53 14.52
CA ILE A 489 -8.59 4.64 15.55
C ILE A 489 -7.92 6.03 15.46
N VAL A 490 -7.59 6.52 14.26
CA VAL A 490 -6.95 7.84 14.11
C VAL A 490 -7.96 8.91 13.69
N CYS A 491 -7.83 10.08 14.31
CA CYS A 491 -8.70 11.27 14.14
C CYS A 491 -8.16 12.33 13.16
N TYR A 492 -7.07 12.07 12.44
CA TYR A 492 -6.50 13.09 11.54
C TYR A 492 -7.39 13.32 10.32
N ASN A 493 -7.65 14.60 10.01
CA ASN A 493 -8.56 14.96 8.91
C ASN A 493 -7.92 14.91 7.54
N MET A 494 -6.61 15.15 7.52
CA MET A 494 -5.80 15.16 6.32
C MET A 494 -5.51 13.79 5.71
N PHE A 495 -5.58 12.70 6.50
CA PHE A 495 -5.27 11.34 6.03
C PHE A 495 -6.49 10.44 6.15
N LYS A 496 -7.36 10.45 5.13
CA LYS A 496 -8.56 9.61 5.12
C LYS A 496 -8.33 8.34 4.29
N ARG A 497 -8.72 7.19 4.86
CA ARG A 497 -8.83 5.89 4.18
C ARG A 497 -9.30 6.00 2.72
N ARG A 498 -10.34 6.81 2.49
CA ARG A 498 -10.91 7.06 1.17
C ARG A 498 -9.89 7.68 0.22
N GLY A 499 -9.26 8.80 0.55
CA GLY A 499 -8.25 9.42 -0.32
C GLY A 499 -7.11 8.48 -0.68
N LEU A 500 -6.60 7.74 0.31
CA LEU A 500 -5.42 6.89 0.17
C LEU A 500 -5.62 5.66 -0.73
N ARG A 501 -6.87 5.20 -0.94
CA ARG A 501 -7.16 4.00 -1.73
C ARG A 501 -6.69 4.08 -3.19
N HIS A 502 -6.63 5.29 -3.75
CA HIS A 502 -6.25 5.51 -5.13
C HIS A 502 -4.74 5.67 -5.31
N HIS A 503 -4.00 5.92 -4.23
CA HIS A 503 -2.56 6.13 -4.30
C HIS A 503 -1.82 4.92 -4.87
N GLY A 504 -2.29 3.70 -4.59
CA GLY A 504 -1.73 2.49 -5.20
C GLY A 504 -1.83 2.51 -6.74
N ILE A 505 -2.97 2.94 -7.29
CA ILE A 505 -3.19 3.05 -8.74
C ILE A 505 -2.31 4.16 -9.33
N LEU A 506 -2.27 5.33 -8.69
CA LEU A 506 -1.46 6.46 -9.13
C LEU A 506 0.03 6.12 -9.12
N ALA A 507 0.51 5.46 -8.06
CA ALA A 507 1.88 4.98 -7.96
C ALA A 507 2.19 3.97 -9.06
N GLN A 508 1.32 2.98 -9.30
CA GLN A 508 1.52 2.00 -10.38
C GLN A 508 1.62 2.66 -11.77
N ARG A 509 0.83 3.72 -12.02
CA ARG A 509 0.95 4.52 -13.26
C ARG A 509 2.32 5.18 -13.37
N ALA A 510 2.77 5.86 -12.31
CA ALA A 510 4.09 6.50 -12.27
C ALA A 510 5.24 5.47 -12.44
N LEU A 511 5.15 4.33 -11.76
CA LEU A 511 6.12 3.24 -11.86
C LEU A 511 6.14 2.63 -13.28
N GLY A 512 4.99 2.58 -13.96
CA GLY A 512 4.92 2.17 -15.37
C GLY A 512 5.74 3.08 -16.28
N ILE A 513 5.54 4.39 -16.17
CA ILE A 513 6.30 5.41 -16.92
C ILE A 513 7.80 5.31 -16.59
N PHE A 514 8.14 5.13 -15.31
CA PHE A 514 9.53 5.00 -14.87
C PHE A 514 10.20 3.73 -15.44
N ARG A 515 9.51 2.58 -15.44
CA ARG A 515 10.02 1.34 -16.04
C ARG A 515 10.25 1.46 -17.55
N GLU A 516 9.40 2.20 -18.26
CA GLU A 516 9.61 2.49 -19.69
C GLU A 516 10.86 3.35 -19.93
N ARG A 517 11.12 4.33 -19.06
CA ARG A 517 12.32 5.19 -19.11
C ARG A 517 13.60 4.44 -18.71
N PHE A 518 13.50 3.50 -17.77
CA PHE A 518 14.63 2.77 -17.21
C PHE A 518 14.39 1.25 -17.22
N PRO A 519 14.38 0.60 -18.39
CA PRO A 519 13.96 -0.80 -18.54
C PRO A 519 14.89 -1.83 -17.87
N LEU A 520 16.10 -1.41 -17.47
CA LEU A 520 17.05 -2.26 -16.75
C LEU A 520 16.86 -2.24 -15.22
N LEU A 521 16.11 -1.26 -14.70
CA LEU A 521 15.85 -1.17 -13.27
C LEU A 521 14.76 -2.14 -12.85
N LYS A 522 15.02 -2.85 -11.75
CA LYS A 522 14.07 -3.79 -11.16
C LYS A 522 13.22 -3.04 -10.17
N VAL A 523 11.97 -2.79 -10.55
CA VAL A 523 11.01 -2.07 -9.71
C VAL A 523 9.82 -2.99 -9.47
N ASP A 524 9.49 -3.22 -8.21
CA ASP A 524 8.34 -4.00 -7.75
C ASP A 524 7.36 -3.12 -6.98
N PHE A 525 6.12 -3.58 -6.88
CA PHE A 525 5.06 -2.87 -6.18
C PHE A 525 4.40 -3.77 -5.15
N ILE A 526 4.21 -3.26 -3.93
CA ILE A 526 3.45 -3.92 -2.87
C ILE A 526 2.22 -3.06 -2.52
N ASP A 527 1.05 -3.68 -2.56
CA ASP A 527 -0.22 -3.04 -2.14
C ASP A 527 -0.36 -3.08 -0.61
N TYR A 528 0.37 -2.19 0.06
CA TYR A 528 0.33 -2.05 1.51
C TYR A 528 -1.01 -1.50 2.02
N TYR A 529 -1.74 -0.77 1.18
CA TYR A 529 -3.08 -0.28 1.52
C TYR A 529 -3.99 -1.46 1.84
N ARG A 530 -4.11 -2.43 0.93
CA ARG A 530 -4.98 -3.60 1.17
C ARG A 530 -4.55 -4.46 2.36
N LEU A 531 -3.24 -4.56 2.60
CA LEU A 531 -2.69 -5.28 3.76
C LEU A 531 -3.21 -4.71 5.09
N THR A 532 -3.21 -3.38 5.19
CA THR A 532 -3.52 -2.63 6.41
C THR A 532 -5.02 -2.40 6.57
N ASP A 533 -5.74 -2.16 5.48
CA ASP A 533 -7.16 -1.82 5.47
C ASP A 533 -8.06 -2.89 6.11
N ALA A 534 -7.72 -4.17 5.92
CA ALA A 534 -8.47 -5.30 6.47
C ALA A 534 -8.18 -5.56 7.96
N ARG A 535 -7.11 -5.00 8.52
CA ARG A 535 -6.56 -5.38 9.84
C ARG A 535 -6.25 -4.20 10.77
N PRO A 536 -7.15 -3.22 10.97
CA PRO A 536 -6.81 -2.03 11.75
C PRO A 536 -6.35 -2.29 13.19
N GLU A 537 -6.65 -3.45 13.77
CA GLU A 537 -6.09 -3.85 15.07
C GLU A 537 -4.58 -4.10 15.08
N THR A 538 -3.95 -4.21 13.92
CA THR A 538 -2.50 -4.35 13.79
C THR A 538 -1.77 -2.99 13.78
N SER A 539 -2.54 -1.91 13.92
CA SER A 539 -2.03 -0.54 14.02
C SER A 539 -1.99 -0.06 15.47
N THR A 540 -0.98 0.74 15.79
CA THR A 540 -0.75 1.40 17.08
C THR A 540 -1.78 2.49 17.32
N ASP A 541 -2.02 3.36 16.36
CA ASP A 541 -2.92 4.52 16.48
C ASP A 541 -3.95 4.60 15.34
N GLY A 542 -3.93 3.68 14.38
CA GLY A 542 -4.74 3.73 13.16
C GLY A 542 -3.98 4.26 11.95
N ARG A 543 -2.80 4.85 12.14
CA ARG A 543 -1.91 5.38 11.11
C ARG A 543 -0.60 4.61 11.04
N HIS A 544 0.04 4.37 12.19
CA HIS A 544 1.31 3.67 12.34
C HIS A 544 1.06 2.19 12.63
N TRP A 545 1.83 1.31 11.99
CA TRP A 545 1.58 -0.13 11.98
C TRP A 545 2.67 -0.92 12.71
N VAL A 546 3.43 -0.24 13.58
CA VAL A 546 4.64 -0.74 14.24
C VAL A 546 4.39 -1.11 15.70
N ARG A 547 5.15 -2.05 16.26
CA ARG A 547 5.24 -2.18 17.72
C ARG A 547 6.34 -1.27 18.28
N GLU A 548 5.96 -0.24 19.02
CA GLU A 548 6.88 0.68 19.71
C GLU A 548 7.42 0.07 21.01
N ASP A 549 8.67 0.43 21.36
CA ASP A 549 9.43 -0.01 22.53
C ASP A 549 9.02 0.67 23.85
N GLN A 550 8.42 1.85 23.80
CA GLN A 550 7.76 2.47 24.96
C GLN A 550 6.23 2.34 24.85
N PRO A 551 5.65 1.23 25.32
CA PRO A 551 4.21 1.02 25.21
C PRO A 551 3.42 2.04 26.01
N ILE A 552 2.24 2.37 25.48
CA ILE A 552 1.08 2.59 26.33
C ILE A 552 0.67 1.20 26.87
N PRO A 553 0.88 0.86 28.16
CA PRO A 553 0.85 -0.55 28.61
C PRO A 553 -0.44 -1.31 28.30
N TRP A 554 -1.59 -0.64 28.37
CA TRP A 554 -2.89 -1.25 28.05
C TRP A 554 -3.08 -1.51 26.54
N MET A 555 -2.33 -0.86 25.66
CA MET A 555 -2.53 -0.94 24.21
C MET A 555 -2.26 -2.35 23.69
N TYR A 556 -1.17 -2.98 24.13
CA TYR A 556 -0.80 -4.32 23.67
C TYR A 556 -1.63 -5.42 24.34
N GLU A 557 -2.31 -5.12 25.45
CA GLU A 557 -3.32 -6.02 26.01
C GLU A 557 -4.59 -6.03 25.15
N VAL A 558 -4.99 -4.88 24.61
CA VAL A 558 -6.21 -4.73 23.78
C VAL A 558 -5.95 -5.08 22.31
N ARG A 559 -4.77 -4.72 21.80
CA ARG A 559 -4.29 -4.97 20.43
C ARG A 559 -2.93 -5.67 20.49
N PRO A 560 -2.91 -6.98 20.80
CA PRO A 560 -1.66 -7.74 20.86
C PRO A 560 -0.98 -7.88 19.49
N TRP A 561 -1.69 -7.57 18.41
CA TRP A 561 -1.31 -7.76 17.01
C TRP A 561 -0.62 -6.55 16.37
N VAL A 562 -0.40 -5.48 17.14
CA VAL A 562 0.30 -4.29 16.65
C VAL A 562 1.66 -4.69 16.07
N GLY A 563 2.00 -4.21 14.87
CA GLY A 563 3.21 -4.62 14.15
C GLY A 563 2.97 -5.63 13.03
N ALA A 564 1.90 -6.42 13.08
CA ALA A 564 1.77 -7.59 12.21
C ALA A 564 1.65 -7.24 10.71
N ALA A 565 0.89 -6.20 10.35
CA ALA A 565 0.76 -5.80 8.95
C ALA A 565 2.05 -5.23 8.37
N ASP A 566 2.81 -4.50 9.19
CA ASP A 566 4.11 -3.97 8.83
C ASP A 566 5.13 -5.10 8.65
N ASN A 567 5.17 -6.06 9.58
CA ASN A 567 5.95 -7.28 9.42
C ASN A 567 5.62 -7.95 8.08
N ALA A 568 4.34 -8.19 7.76
CA ALA A 568 3.94 -8.82 6.50
C ALA A 568 4.40 -8.06 5.25
N LEU A 569 4.35 -6.73 5.26
CA LEU A 569 4.90 -5.90 4.17
C LEU A 569 6.39 -6.20 3.96
N PHE A 570 7.19 -6.22 5.02
CA PHE A 570 8.63 -6.44 4.88
C PHE A 570 8.99 -7.88 4.58
N GLN A 571 8.25 -8.87 5.11
CA GLN A 571 8.36 -10.26 4.69
C GLN A 571 8.21 -10.37 3.18
N TRP A 572 7.15 -9.77 2.64
CA TRP A 572 6.91 -9.76 1.21
C TRP A 572 8.05 -9.04 0.46
N ALA A 573 8.53 -7.90 0.96
CA ALA A 573 9.61 -7.16 0.32
C ALA A 573 10.91 -7.98 0.20
N TRP A 574 11.34 -8.62 1.29
CA TRP A 574 12.53 -9.45 1.29
C TRP A 574 12.38 -10.72 0.46
N ASP A 575 11.18 -11.33 0.47
CA ASP A 575 10.89 -12.48 -0.37
C ASP A 575 11.00 -12.17 -1.87
N ILE A 576 10.52 -11.00 -2.30
CA ILE A 576 10.68 -10.54 -3.70
C ILE A 576 12.17 -10.54 -4.07
N TRP A 577 13.03 -10.00 -3.20
CA TRP A 577 14.46 -9.90 -3.48
C TRP A 577 15.13 -11.28 -3.54
N ARG A 578 14.80 -12.18 -2.62
CA ARG A 578 15.29 -13.57 -2.62
C ARG A 578 14.95 -14.28 -3.91
N VAL A 579 13.68 -14.28 -4.27
CA VAL A 579 13.19 -14.99 -5.46
C VAL A 579 13.75 -14.39 -6.75
N ARG A 580 13.96 -13.07 -6.81
CA ARG A 580 14.64 -12.42 -7.95
C ARG A 580 16.13 -12.79 -8.05
N ALA A 581 16.81 -13.04 -6.94
CA ALA A 581 18.22 -13.43 -6.96
C ALA A 581 18.41 -14.85 -7.53
N GLU A 582 17.50 -15.77 -7.23
CA GLU A 582 17.47 -17.12 -7.79
C GLU A 582 17.30 -17.11 -9.31
N ASP A 583 16.41 -16.26 -9.82
CA ASP A 583 16.19 -16.08 -11.26
C ASP A 583 17.43 -15.52 -11.97
N ASP A 584 18.07 -14.51 -11.38
CA ASP A 584 19.31 -13.94 -11.93
C ASP A 584 20.43 -14.98 -12.01
N GLN A 585 20.54 -15.84 -10.99
CA GLN A 585 21.53 -16.90 -10.96
C GLN A 585 21.23 -17.97 -12.00
N SER A 586 19.96 -18.36 -12.14
CA SER A 586 19.50 -19.32 -13.15
C SER A 586 19.71 -18.82 -14.57
N ALA A 587 19.50 -17.52 -14.82
CA ALA A 587 19.76 -16.90 -16.12
C ALA A 587 21.26 -16.91 -16.48
N ARG A 588 22.16 -16.69 -15.51
CA ARG A 588 23.62 -16.71 -15.72
C ARG A 588 24.20 -18.11 -15.97
N VAL A 589 23.60 -19.15 -15.40
CA VAL A 589 24.05 -20.54 -15.60
C VAL A 589 23.65 -21.06 -16.99
N ASN A 590 22.57 -20.51 -17.57
CA ASN A 590 22.05 -20.92 -18.87
C ASN A 590 22.52 -20.04 -20.05
N SER A 591 23.32 -19.00 -19.79
CA SER A 591 23.98 -18.14 -20.79
C SER A 591 25.44 -18.52 -20.98
#